data_AF-A0A8J3CL01-F1
#
_entry.id   AF-A0A8J3CL01-F1
#
_cell.length_a   1.000
_cell.length_b   1.000
_cell.length_c   1.000
_cell.angle_alpha   90.00
_cell.angle_beta   90.00
_cell.angle_gamma   90.00
#
_symmetry.space_group_name_H-M   'P 1'
#
loop_
_entity.id
_entity.type
_entity.pdbx_description
1 polymer ?
#
loop_
_entity_poly.entity_id
_entity_poly.type
_entity_poly.pdbx_seq_one_letter_code
_entity_poly.pdbx_strand_id
1 'polypeptide(L)'
;MAGSVVAPVLAARTAGLYGGDELVAAVVAAPDPAASWGEQIRSAIRAVTEVPAHDPRKARVKLIEVIGAGPCAEERRQRGLRAFADLLLAWLPPAAVQRGIDPDTLAVGLVAAANELFVGWIGGHLDLDRERLVEHIALLIEATANQIAGDDSPLGTY
;
A
#
# COMPACT_ATOMS: atom_id res chain seq x y z
N MET A 1 9.42 1.30 -22.96
CA MET A 1 10.38 0.19 -22.69
C MET A 1 11.32 0.59 -21.55
N ALA A 2 10.77 0.76 -20.33
CA ALA A 2 11.54 0.94 -19.10
C ALA A 2 11.13 -0.21 -18.18
N GLY A 3 11.80 -1.34 -18.33
CA GLY A 3 11.48 -2.57 -17.61
C GLY A 3 11.94 -2.50 -16.15
N SER A 4 11.02 -2.82 -15.24
CA SER A 4 11.25 -3.69 -14.07
C SER A 4 12.53 -3.46 -13.25
N VAL A 5 12.81 -2.23 -12.79
CA VAL A 5 13.87 -1.98 -11.79
C VAL A 5 13.32 -1.99 -10.35
N VAL A 6 12.00 -2.01 -10.17
CA VAL A 6 11.37 -1.91 -8.85
C VAL A 6 11.46 -3.22 -8.05
N ALA A 7 11.29 -4.38 -8.71
CA ALA A 7 11.27 -5.69 -8.05
C ALA A 7 12.58 -6.08 -7.33
N PRO A 8 13.79 -5.85 -7.89
CA PRO A 8 15.05 -6.20 -7.21
C PRO A 8 15.40 -5.24 -6.06
N VAL A 9 15.03 -3.96 -6.17
CA VAL A 9 15.30 -2.93 -5.14
C VAL A 9 14.43 -3.16 -3.91
N LEU A 10 13.17 -3.55 -4.12
CA LEU A 10 12.27 -3.97 -3.04
C LEU A 10 12.76 -5.25 -2.35
N ALA A 11 13.17 -6.28 -3.11
CA ALA A 11 13.66 -7.53 -2.52
C ALA A 11 14.96 -7.36 -1.69
N ALA A 12 15.87 -6.49 -2.10
CA ALA A 12 17.15 -6.27 -1.41
C ALA A 12 17.04 -5.38 -0.15
N ARG A 13 16.06 -4.46 -0.07
CA ARG A 13 15.80 -3.64 1.14
C ARG A 13 14.91 -4.35 2.17
N THR A 14 14.06 -5.28 1.75
CA THR A 14 12.98 -5.85 2.59
C THR A 14 13.41 -6.99 3.54
N ALA A 15 14.43 -7.77 3.19
CA ALA A 15 14.79 -8.99 3.93
C ALA A 15 15.35 -8.75 5.34
N GLY A 16 15.92 -7.57 5.63
CA GLY A 16 16.51 -7.24 6.94
C GLY A 16 15.66 -6.33 7.83
N LEU A 17 14.73 -5.55 7.27
CA LEU A 17 14.02 -4.48 7.97
C LEU A 17 12.63 -4.89 8.51
N TYR A 18 12.00 -5.93 7.95
CA TYR A 18 10.59 -6.29 8.22
C TYR A 18 10.40 -7.64 8.92
N GLY A 19 11.44 -8.14 9.58
CA GLY A 19 11.43 -9.44 10.29
C GLY A 19 10.19 -9.63 11.15
N GLY A 20 9.22 -10.38 10.62
CA GLY A 20 7.99 -10.78 11.32
C GLY A 20 6.67 -10.17 10.84
N ASP A 21 6.62 -9.40 9.74
CA ASP A 21 5.34 -8.92 9.18
C ASP A 21 4.91 -9.67 7.91
N GLU A 22 4.13 -10.73 8.12
CA GLU A 22 3.54 -11.57 7.05
C GLU A 22 2.77 -10.77 5.99
N LEU A 23 2.17 -9.63 6.37
CA LEU A 23 1.41 -8.78 5.47
C LEU A 23 2.31 -8.06 4.47
N VAL A 24 3.46 -7.57 4.94
CA VAL A 24 4.47 -6.93 4.08
C VAL A 24 5.05 -7.96 3.11
N ALA A 25 5.34 -9.17 3.61
CA ALA A 25 5.82 -10.27 2.76
C ALA A 25 4.79 -10.66 1.67
N ALA A 26 3.50 -10.72 2.03
CA ALA A 26 2.43 -11.00 1.08
C ALA A 26 2.34 -9.92 -0.02
N VAL A 27 2.46 -8.64 0.34
CA VAL A 27 2.47 -7.53 -0.64
C VAL A 27 3.67 -7.60 -1.58
N VAL A 28 4.85 -7.92 -1.07
CA VAL A 28 6.06 -8.00 -1.89
C VAL A 28 5.99 -9.17 -2.89
N ALA A 29 5.40 -10.29 -2.49
CA ALA A 29 5.35 -11.51 -3.30
C ALA A 29 4.21 -11.55 -4.33
N ALA A 30 3.16 -10.73 -4.17
CA ALA A 30 1.93 -10.83 -4.96
C ALA A 30 1.97 -10.21 -6.37
N PRO A 31 2.66 -9.08 -6.62
CA PRO A 31 2.68 -8.47 -7.95
C PRO A 31 3.45 -9.33 -8.98
N ASP A 32 2.82 -9.60 -10.12
CA ASP A 32 3.53 -10.10 -11.30
C ASP A 32 4.29 -8.93 -11.96
N PRO A 33 5.63 -8.99 -12.08
CA PRO A 33 6.41 -7.92 -12.73
C PRO A 33 6.02 -7.68 -14.20
N ALA A 34 5.37 -8.64 -14.86
CA ALA A 34 4.90 -8.51 -16.23
C ALA A 34 3.51 -7.84 -16.35
N ALA A 35 2.76 -7.72 -15.26
CA ALA A 35 1.44 -7.09 -15.26
C ALA A 35 1.54 -5.55 -15.34
N SER A 36 0.45 -4.88 -15.76
CA SER A 36 0.42 -3.42 -15.71
C SER A 36 0.55 -2.92 -14.26
N TRP A 37 0.96 -1.67 -14.10
CA TRP A 37 1.11 -1.07 -12.78
C TRP A 37 -0.17 -1.10 -11.95
N GLY A 38 -1.34 -0.83 -12.57
CA GLY A 38 -2.63 -0.90 -11.89
C GLY A 38 -3.00 -2.33 -11.45
N GLU A 39 -2.60 -3.35 -12.22
CA GLU A 39 -2.81 -4.75 -11.82
C GLU A 39 -1.86 -5.19 -10.72
N GLN A 40 -0.62 -4.70 -10.72
CA GLN A 40 0.33 -4.90 -9.63
C GLN A 40 -0.20 -4.32 -8.31
N ILE A 41 -0.75 -3.11 -8.33
CA ILE A 41 -1.39 -2.47 -7.17
C ILE A 41 -2.56 -3.31 -6.66
N ARG A 42 -3.48 -3.71 -7.56
CA ARG A 42 -4.62 -4.55 -7.17
C ARG A 42 -4.18 -5.89 -6.59
N SER A 43 -3.15 -6.52 -7.15
CA SER A 43 -2.59 -7.77 -6.63
C SER A 43 -2.03 -7.61 -5.20
N ALA A 44 -1.27 -6.55 -4.97
CA ALA A 44 -0.75 -6.20 -3.65
C ALA A 44 -1.87 -5.99 -2.61
N ILE A 45 -2.92 -5.23 -2.96
CA ILE A 45 -4.05 -4.97 -2.06
C ILE A 45 -4.84 -6.26 -1.81
N ARG A 46 -5.04 -7.10 -2.83
CA ARG A 46 -5.66 -8.42 -2.65
C ARG A 46 -4.87 -9.28 -1.67
N ALA A 47 -3.54 -9.28 -1.74
CA ALA A 47 -2.71 -10.05 -0.81
C ALA A 47 -2.89 -9.63 0.66
N VAL A 48 -3.00 -8.31 0.92
CA VAL A 48 -3.27 -7.78 2.28
C VAL A 48 -4.65 -8.18 2.76
N THR A 49 -5.66 -8.09 1.89
CA THR A 49 -7.06 -8.38 2.23
C THR A 49 -7.36 -9.87 2.38
N GLU A 50 -6.46 -10.77 1.96
CA GLU A 50 -6.57 -12.22 2.17
C GLU A 50 -6.28 -12.63 3.62
N VAL A 51 -5.42 -11.89 4.33
CA VAL A 51 -5.04 -12.25 5.71
C VAL A 51 -6.22 -12.24 6.70
N PRO A 52 -7.12 -11.24 6.68
CA PRO A 52 -8.37 -11.30 7.44
C PRO A 52 -9.30 -12.45 7.03
N ALA A 53 -9.27 -12.91 5.78
CA ALA A 53 -10.09 -14.05 5.34
C ALA A 53 -9.62 -15.36 6.00
N HIS A 54 -8.32 -15.48 6.27
CA HIS A 54 -7.75 -16.64 6.96
C HIS A 54 -7.83 -16.55 8.50
N ASP A 55 -7.64 -15.36 9.09
CA ASP A 55 -7.80 -15.16 10.54
C ASP A 55 -8.39 -13.76 10.87
N PRO A 56 -9.73 -13.63 10.88
CA PRO A 56 -10.40 -12.38 11.20
C PRO A 56 -10.03 -11.81 12.58
N ARG A 57 -9.73 -12.70 13.55
CA ARG A 57 -9.36 -12.29 14.91
C ARG A 57 -8.00 -11.62 14.91
N LYS A 58 -7.03 -12.19 14.18
CA LYS A 58 -5.68 -11.61 14.05
C LYS A 58 -5.73 -10.25 13.36
N ALA A 59 -6.56 -10.12 12.32
CA ALA A 59 -6.75 -8.84 11.64
C ALA A 59 -7.36 -7.78 12.57
N ARG A 60 -8.38 -8.15 13.34
CA ARG A 60 -9.00 -7.27 14.34
C ARG A 60 -8.03 -6.83 15.44
N VAL A 61 -7.22 -7.76 15.97
CA VAL A 61 -6.19 -7.43 16.96
C VAL A 61 -5.17 -6.44 16.39
N LYS A 62 -4.68 -6.70 15.18
CA LYS A 62 -3.63 -5.88 14.54
C LYS A 62 -4.09 -4.50 14.12
N LEU A 63 -5.36 -4.32 13.74
CA LEU A 63 -5.84 -3.10 13.09
C LEU A 63 -6.78 -2.27 13.97
N ILE A 64 -7.52 -2.90 14.88
CA ILE A 64 -8.53 -2.24 15.72
C ILE A 64 -8.05 -2.18 17.17
N GLU A 65 -7.73 -3.34 17.76
CA GLU A 65 -7.43 -3.43 19.20
C GLU A 65 -6.02 -2.94 19.55
N VAL A 66 -5.14 -2.81 18.55
CA VAL A 66 -3.81 -2.19 18.70
C VAL A 66 -3.92 -0.73 19.17
N ILE A 67 -5.03 -0.06 18.87
CA ILE A 67 -5.26 1.34 19.24
C ILE A 67 -5.47 1.43 20.76
N GLY A 68 -4.58 2.17 21.44
CA GLY A 68 -4.62 2.31 22.89
C GLY A 68 -3.96 1.15 23.66
N ALA A 69 -3.36 0.16 23.00
CA ALA A 69 -2.68 -0.97 23.64
C ALA A 69 -1.29 -0.63 24.24
N GLY A 70 -0.96 0.66 24.34
CA GLY A 70 0.28 1.18 24.93
C GLY A 70 1.42 1.43 23.95
N PRO A 71 2.56 1.97 24.44
CA PRO A 71 3.63 2.51 23.58
C PRO A 71 4.26 1.47 22.63
N CYS A 72 4.52 0.25 23.12
CA CYS A 72 5.12 -0.81 22.32
C CYS A 72 4.22 -1.22 21.12
N ALA A 73 2.91 -1.29 21.35
CA ALA A 73 1.94 -1.61 20.31
C ALA A 73 1.86 -0.48 19.26
N GLU A 74 1.85 0.78 19.71
CA GLU A 74 1.86 1.93 18.81
C GLU A 74 3.14 1.97 17.96
N GLU A 75 4.32 1.74 18.56
CA GLU A 75 5.57 1.66 17.82
C GLU A 75 5.57 0.54 16.78
N ARG A 76 5.04 -0.64 17.12
CA ARG A 76 4.94 -1.78 16.20
C ARG A 76 4.01 -1.46 15.04
N ARG A 77 2.87 -0.81 15.30
CA ARG A 77 1.90 -0.35 14.30
C ARG A 77 2.54 0.66 13.36
N GLN A 78 3.20 1.67 13.91
CA GLN A 78 3.87 2.71 13.15
C GLN A 78 5.01 2.18 12.29
N ARG A 79 5.78 1.18 12.78
CA ARG A 79 6.77 0.47 11.96
C ARG A 79 6.13 -0.27 10.78
N GLY A 80 4.98 -0.91 10.99
CA GLY A 80 4.24 -1.58 9.92
C GLY A 80 3.73 -0.61 8.85
N LEU A 81 3.12 0.52 9.26
CA LEU A 81 2.66 1.54 8.31
C LEU A 81 3.81 2.15 7.52
N ARG A 82 4.96 2.41 8.17
CA ARG A 82 6.18 2.87 7.47
C ARG A 82 6.68 1.84 6.46
N ALA A 83 6.64 0.55 6.79
CA ALA A 83 7.01 -0.50 5.85
C ALA A 83 6.19 -0.45 4.55
N PHE A 84 4.86 -0.30 4.67
CA PHE A 84 4.01 -0.15 3.49
C PHE A 84 4.26 1.15 2.74
N ALA A 85 4.58 2.25 3.44
CA ALA A 85 4.90 3.51 2.81
C ALA A 85 6.19 3.41 1.98
N ASP A 86 7.22 2.71 2.48
CA ASP A 86 8.45 2.45 1.74
C ASP A 86 8.18 1.66 0.44
N LEU A 87 7.27 0.68 0.49
CA LEU A 87 6.87 -0.08 -0.70
C LEU A 87 6.15 0.81 -1.71
N LEU A 88 5.21 1.63 -1.25
CA LEU A 88 4.44 2.52 -2.11
C LEU A 88 5.32 3.62 -2.73
N LEU A 89 6.28 4.14 -1.97
CA LEU A 89 7.25 5.12 -2.44
C LEU A 89 8.05 4.60 -3.65
N ALA A 90 8.40 3.31 -3.66
CA ALA A 90 9.08 2.67 -4.79
C ALA A 90 8.20 2.59 -6.06
N TRP A 91 6.88 2.74 -5.92
CA TRP A 91 5.92 2.76 -7.02
C TRP A 91 5.50 4.15 -7.46
N LEU A 92 5.76 5.19 -6.66
CA LEU A 92 5.40 6.56 -7.02
C LEU A 92 6.32 7.12 -8.11
N PRO A 93 5.77 7.87 -9.08
CA PRO A 93 6.59 8.49 -10.13
C PRO A 93 7.53 9.56 -9.54
N PRO A 94 8.76 9.71 -10.06
CA PRO A 94 9.72 10.73 -9.61
C PRO A 94 9.20 12.18 -9.73
N ALA A 95 8.15 12.41 -10.52
CA ALA A 95 7.54 13.71 -10.77
C ALA A 95 6.94 14.39 -9.52
N ALA A 96 6.74 13.66 -8.41
CA ALA A 96 6.27 14.25 -7.14
C ALA A 96 7.20 15.36 -6.64
N VAL A 97 8.51 15.12 -6.74
CA VAL A 97 9.55 16.06 -6.28
C VAL A 97 9.51 17.36 -7.09
N GLN A 98 9.19 17.27 -8.38
CA GLN A 98 9.16 18.43 -9.29
C GLN A 98 8.01 19.40 -8.96
N ARG A 99 6.98 18.92 -8.26
CA ARG A 99 5.84 19.74 -7.81
C ARG A 99 6.01 20.28 -6.39
N GLY A 100 7.18 20.12 -5.79
CA GLY A 100 7.44 20.50 -4.40
C GLY A 100 6.70 19.62 -3.38
N ILE A 101 6.23 18.45 -3.80
CA ILE A 101 5.60 17.46 -2.92
C ILE A 101 6.69 16.54 -2.39
N ASP A 102 6.71 16.35 -1.07
CA ASP A 102 7.56 15.35 -0.43
C ASP A 102 6.96 13.94 -0.67
N PRO A 103 7.62 13.08 -1.45
CA PRO A 103 7.07 11.78 -1.83
C PRO A 103 6.98 10.82 -0.64
N ASP A 104 7.83 10.95 0.38
CA ASP A 104 7.77 10.17 1.61
C ASP A 104 6.48 10.49 2.39
N THR A 105 6.22 11.77 2.63
CA THR A 105 4.98 12.23 3.28
C THR A 105 3.73 11.80 2.50
N LEU A 106 3.78 11.87 1.17
CA LEU A 106 2.68 11.43 0.33
C LEU A 106 2.42 9.91 0.45
N ALA A 107 3.47 9.10 0.40
CA ALA A 107 3.37 7.65 0.54
C ALA A 107 2.77 7.26 1.90
N VAL A 108 3.20 7.92 2.98
CA VAL A 108 2.60 7.75 4.32
C VAL A 108 1.12 8.09 4.32
N GLY A 109 0.72 9.21 3.69
CA GLY A 109 -0.68 9.63 3.60
C GLY A 109 -1.57 8.64 2.85
N LEU A 110 -1.10 8.14 1.70
CA LEU A 110 -1.83 7.13 0.91
C LEU A 110 -1.97 5.80 1.67
N VAL A 111 -0.92 5.35 2.36
CA VAL A 111 -0.98 4.15 3.20
C VAL A 111 -1.91 4.33 4.38
N ALA A 112 -1.92 5.51 5.02
CA ALA A 112 -2.84 5.81 6.10
C ALA A 112 -4.30 5.76 5.62
N ALA A 113 -4.60 6.33 4.45
CA ALA A 113 -5.93 6.27 3.85
C ALA A 113 -6.34 4.82 3.49
N ALA A 114 -5.44 4.04 2.90
CA ALA A 114 -5.69 2.63 2.60
C ALA A 114 -5.93 1.80 3.89
N ASN A 115 -5.14 2.03 4.93
CA ASN A 115 -5.32 1.40 6.24
C ASN A 115 -6.69 1.74 6.84
N GLU A 116 -7.13 2.99 6.76
CA GLU A 116 -8.42 3.41 7.30
C GLU A 116 -9.60 2.74 6.57
N LEU A 117 -9.54 2.66 5.23
CA LEU A 117 -10.52 1.90 4.46
C LEU A 117 -10.56 0.42 4.87
N PHE A 118 -9.39 -0.16 5.12
CA PHE A 118 -9.28 -1.55 5.54
C PHE A 118 -9.84 -1.79 6.97
N VAL A 119 -9.54 -0.89 7.91
CA VAL A 119 -10.11 -0.88 9.27
C VAL A 119 -11.63 -0.77 9.21
N GLY A 120 -12.17 0.16 8.41
CA GLY A 120 -13.60 0.35 8.24
C GLY A 120 -14.30 -0.88 7.68
N TRP A 121 -13.68 -1.56 6.70
CA TRP A 121 -14.18 -2.80 6.14
C TRP A 121 -14.19 -3.95 7.18
N ILE A 122 -13.09 -4.18 7.90
CA ILE A 122 -13.01 -5.23 8.94
C ILE A 122 -13.94 -4.95 10.12
N GLY A 123 -14.10 -3.67 10.48
CA GLY A 123 -15.00 -3.23 11.54
C GLY A 123 -16.49 -3.32 11.17
N GLY A 124 -16.81 -3.59 9.90
CA GLY A 124 -18.19 -3.59 9.40
C GLY A 124 -18.80 -2.19 9.30
N HIS A 125 -17.97 -1.13 9.27
CA HIS A 125 -18.41 0.25 9.09
C HIS A 125 -18.52 0.63 7.61
N LEU A 126 -17.83 -0.10 6.73
CA LEU A 126 -17.96 0.01 5.27
C LEU A 126 -18.69 -1.21 4.73
N ASP A 127 -19.88 -1.00 4.18
CA ASP A 127 -20.67 -2.02 3.49
C ASP A 127 -20.15 -2.22 2.06
N LEU A 128 -19.00 -2.88 1.96
CA LEU A 128 -18.30 -3.19 0.71
C LEU A 128 -17.93 -4.67 0.69
N ASP A 129 -18.08 -5.30 -0.48
CA ASP A 129 -17.37 -6.55 -0.74
C ASP A 129 -15.86 -6.28 -0.91
N ARG A 130 -15.07 -7.36 -0.82
CA ARG A 130 -13.61 -7.29 -0.87
C ARG A 130 -13.09 -6.67 -2.16
N GLU A 131 -13.65 -7.01 -3.32
CA GLU A 131 -13.12 -6.48 -4.59
C GLU A 131 -13.46 -5.01 -4.75
N ARG A 132 -14.62 -4.56 -4.28
CA ARG A 132 -14.92 -3.13 -4.22
C ARG A 132 -13.93 -2.40 -3.31
N LEU A 133 -13.57 -2.96 -2.15
CA LEU A 133 -12.50 -2.37 -1.31
C LEU A 133 -11.17 -2.27 -2.08
N VAL A 134 -10.76 -3.34 -2.77
CA VAL A 134 -9.54 -3.36 -3.60
C VAL A 134 -9.57 -2.25 -4.64
N GLU A 135 -10.68 -2.10 -5.36
CA GLU A 135 -10.82 -1.07 -6.39
C GLU A 135 -10.79 0.36 -5.83
N HIS A 136 -11.39 0.61 -4.65
CA HIS A 136 -11.34 1.95 -4.04
C HIS A 136 -9.92 2.34 -3.61
N ILE A 137 -9.17 1.40 -3.02
CA ILE A 137 -7.78 1.64 -2.61
C ILE A 137 -6.90 1.80 -3.85
N ALA A 138 -7.08 0.97 -4.88
CA ALA A 138 -6.35 1.08 -6.14
C ALA A 138 -6.61 2.44 -6.82
N LEU A 139 -7.88 2.85 -6.92
CA LEU A 139 -8.27 4.13 -7.49
C LEU A 139 -7.62 5.32 -6.75
N LEU A 140 -7.56 5.31 -5.42
CA LEU A 140 -6.91 6.35 -4.64
C LEU A 140 -5.42 6.51 -5.02
N ILE A 141 -4.71 5.38 -5.11
CA ILE A 141 -3.29 5.36 -5.44
C ILE A 141 -3.06 5.78 -6.89
N GLU A 142 -3.84 5.21 -7.82
CA GLU A 142 -3.74 5.47 -9.25
C GLU A 142 -4.06 6.93 -9.60
N ALA A 143 -5.17 7.47 -9.06
CA ALA A 143 -5.54 8.86 -9.28
C ALA A 143 -4.43 9.81 -8.79
N THR A 144 -3.84 9.51 -7.63
CA THR A 144 -2.76 10.32 -7.07
C THR A 144 -1.50 10.27 -7.93
N ALA A 145 -1.07 9.07 -8.34
CA ALA A 145 0.10 8.91 -9.19
C ALA A 145 -0.11 9.56 -10.58
N ASN A 146 -1.29 9.40 -11.17
CA ASN A 146 -1.65 10.02 -12.44
C ASN A 146 -1.66 11.55 -12.33
N GLN A 147 -2.19 12.10 -11.24
CA GLN A 147 -2.16 13.55 -10.99
C GLN A 147 -0.74 14.10 -10.81
N ILE A 148 0.17 13.29 -10.26
CA ILE A 148 1.58 13.65 -10.11
C ILE A 148 2.33 13.57 -11.44
N ALA A 149 2.04 12.56 -12.25
CA ALA A 149 2.59 12.43 -13.61
C ALA A 149 2.01 13.51 -14.56
N GLY A 150 0.79 13.97 -14.29
CA GLY A 150 0.04 14.95 -15.06
C GLY A 150 0.35 16.41 -14.72
N ASP A 151 1.53 16.86 -15.13
CA ASP A 151 1.79 18.21 -15.68
C ASP A 151 2.89 18.15 -16.78
N ASP A 152 3.36 16.94 -17.15
CA ASP A 152 4.40 16.70 -18.16
C ASP A 152 4.18 15.37 -18.93
N SER A 153 2.93 15.09 -19.32
CA SER A 153 2.62 13.89 -20.12
C SER A 153 2.88 14.11 -21.62
N PRO A 154 3.72 13.30 -22.30
CA PRO A 154 3.71 13.18 -23.76
C PRO A 154 2.55 12.30 -24.27
N LEU A 155 1.72 11.75 -23.38
CA LEU A 155 0.53 10.98 -23.72
C LEU A 155 -0.69 11.81 -23.36
N GLY A 156 -1.16 12.53 -24.38
CA GLY A 156 -2.41 13.27 -24.33
C GLY A 156 -3.61 12.35 -24.06
N THR A 157 -4.57 12.94 -23.36
CA THR A 157 -6.03 12.78 -23.51
C THR A 157 -6.57 11.40 -23.94
N TYR A 158 -7.26 10.81 -22.97
CA TYR A 158 -8.28 9.73 -23.00
C TYR A 158 -7.80 8.29 -23.09
#